data_AF-A0A9X1M9T1-F1
#
_entry.id   AF-A0A9X1M9T1-F1
#
_cell.length_a   1.000
_cell.length_b   1.000
_cell.length_c   1.000
_cell.angle_alpha   90.00
_cell.angle_beta   90.00
_cell.angle_gamma   90.00
#
_symmetry.space_group_name_H-M   'P 1'
#
loop_
_entity.id
_entity.type
_entity.pdbx_description
1 polymer ?
#
loop_
_entity_poly.entity_id
_entity_poly.type
_entity_poly.pdbx_seq_one_letter_code
_entity_poly.pdbx_strand_id
1 'polypeptide(L)'
;MNSPKTFRLRGLVLSVLLAGLLSGCTGSDGGERESASPAPSAEADGRTASASASEPAAPPVPARSVDATELALGDCFSNPPADEEQAQLTEVDVFPCDQPHEQEVYALTTLPAGEFPGEDAVDTEAQEFCSAEFEGYVGQAFGSSELEAAYIVPSLESWQYADDREIVCTVLGPMGEPSSESFRDADR
;
A
#
# COMPACT_ATOMS: atom_id res chain seq x y z
N MET A 1 33.70 6.18 18.03
CA MET A 1 33.56 7.34 18.95
C MET A 1 32.34 8.12 18.47
N ASN A 2 31.17 7.82 19.02
CA ASN A 2 29.90 8.36 18.54
C ASN A 2 29.67 9.76 19.13
N SER A 3 29.46 10.75 18.29
CA SER A 3 28.90 12.04 18.71
C SER A 3 27.38 11.95 18.73
N PRO A 4 26.71 12.18 19.87
CA PRO A 4 25.26 12.32 19.88
C PRO A 4 24.88 13.71 19.32
N LYS A 5 24.24 13.74 18.15
CA LYS A 5 23.60 14.96 17.63
C LYS A 5 22.36 15.23 18.49
N THR A 6 22.42 16.29 19.29
CA THR A 6 21.34 16.75 20.16
C THR A 6 20.22 17.35 19.32
N PHE A 7 19.08 16.67 19.26
CA PHE A 7 17.86 17.20 18.64
C PHE A 7 17.27 18.26 19.56
N ARG A 8 17.24 19.52 19.12
CA ARG A 8 16.58 20.60 19.86
C ARG A 8 15.07 20.49 19.69
N LEU A 9 14.41 19.97 20.71
CA LEU A 9 12.96 19.97 20.86
C LEU A 9 12.46 21.43 20.90
N ARG A 10 11.84 21.90 19.81
CA ARG A 10 11.08 23.16 19.82
C ARG A 10 9.78 22.91 20.55
N GLY A 11 9.67 23.48 21.75
CA GLY A 11 8.51 23.39 22.63
C GLY A 11 7.24 23.92 21.95
N LEU A 12 6.17 23.11 22.04
CA LEU A 12 4.83 23.48 21.66
C LEU A 12 4.15 24.08 22.89
N VAL A 13 3.98 25.40 22.91
CA VAL A 13 3.28 26.13 23.97
C VAL A 13 1.78 26.04 23.68
N LEU A 14 1.07 25.14 24.36
CA LEU A 14 -0.39 25.08 24.31
C LEU A 14 -0.96 25.98 25.43
N SER A 15 -1.42 27.17 25.04
CA SER A 15 -2.03 28.14 25.94
C SER A 15 -3.46 27.71 26.30
N VAL A 16 -3.69 27.49 27.59
CA VAL A 16 -5.03 27.30 28.19
C VAL A 16 -5.73 28.65 28.29
N LEU A 17 -6.97 28.74 27.77
CA LEU A 17 -7.89 29.82 28.10
C LEU A 17 -9.24 29.22 28.55
N LEU A 18 -9.54 29.41 29.84
CA LEU A 18 -10.80 29.13 30.52
C LEU A 18 -11.52 30.45 30.81
N ALA A 19 -12.80 30.58 30.46
CA ALA A 19 -13.85 31.43 31.04
C ALA A 19 -15.08 31.39 30.10
N GLY A 20 -16.37 31.33 30.47
CA GLY A 20 -17.15 31.33 31.72
C GLY A 20 -18.65 31.28 31.27
N LEU A 21 -19.49 30.42 31.86
CA LEU A 21 -20.58 30.75 32.81
C LEU A 21 -21.79 31.59 32.31
N LEU A 22 -22.98 30.95 32.21
CA LEU A 22 -24.29 31.27 32.86
C LEU A 22 -25.58 31.18 31.98
N SER A 23 -26.62 30.57 32.58
CA SER A 23 -28.09 30.77 32.39
C SER A 23 -28.73 30.24 31.08
N GLY A 24 -29.90 29.58 31.02
CA GLY A 24 -30.94 29.21 31.98
C GLY A 24 -32.21 28.72 31.22
N CYS A 25 -32.91 27.73 31.79
CA CYS A 25 -34.31 27.23 31.69
C CYS A 25 -35.27 27.58 30.51
N THR A 26 -35.97 26.56 29.92
CA THR A 26 -37.41 26.20 30.15
C THR A 26 -38.18 25.61 28.92
N GLY A 27 -39.03 24.59 29.18
CA GLY A 27 -40.09 23.96 28.33
C GLY A 27 -39.83 22.47 28.02
N SER A 28 -40.44 21.41 28.61
CA SER A 28 -41.87 20.99 28.81
C SER A 28 -42.69 21.06 27.51
N ASP A 29 -43.33 20.01 26.98
CA ASP A 29 -44.27 19.04 27.59
C ASP A 29 -44.46 17.83 26.64
N GLY A 30 -44.51 16.58 27.11
CA GLY A 30 -45.77 15.78 27.15
C GLY A 30 -45.76 14.68 26.08
N GLY A 31 -45.58 13.40 26.41
CA GLY A 31 -46.65 12.40 26.62
C GLY A 31 -46.58 11.34 25.50
N GLU A 32 -46.86 10.05 25.62
CA GLU A 32 -47.36 9.16 26.67
C GLU A 32 -46.98 7.71 26.28
N ARG A 33 -47.09 6.82 27.25
CA ARG A 33 -46.77 5.38 27.19
C ARG A 33 -47.98 4.63 26.63
N GLU A 34 -47.76 3.55 25.88
CA GLU A 34 -48.72 2.44 25.87
C GLU A 34 -48.00 1.10 25.77
N SER A 35 -48.38 0.22 26.70
CA SER A 35 -47.84 -1.10 26.96
C SER A 35 -48.69 -2.20 26.32
N ALA A 36 -48.00 -3.32 26.07
CA ALA A 36 -48.46 -4.70 26.18
C ALA A 36 -49.03 -5.43 24.94
N SER A 37 -48.39 -6.58 24.74
CA SER A 37 -48.59 -7.69 23.79
C SER A 37 -49.87 -8.50 24.09
N PRO A 38 -50.33 -9.40 23.19
CA PRO A 38 -49.77 -10.77 23.18
C PRO A 38 -49.59 -11.42 21.79
N ALA A 39 -48.79 -12.49 21.78
CA ALA A 39 -48.51 -13.39 20.66
C ALA A 39 -49.72 -14.23 20.18
N PRO A 40 -49.62 -14.87 19.01
CA PRO A 40 -49.40 -16.32 19.03
C PRO A 40 -48.36 -16.86 18.02
N SER A 41 -48.06 -18.14 18.22
CA SER A 41 -46.97 -18.97 17.73
C SER A 41 -47.01 -19.43 16.25
N ALA A 42 -45.83 -19.90 15.82
CA ALA A 42 -45.50 -20.80 14.69
C ALA A 42 -45.53 -20.12 13.30
N GLU A 43 -44.53 -20.25 12.44
CA GLU A 43 -43.66 -21.40 12.17
C GLU A 43 -42.19 -20.99 11.98
N ALA A 44 -41.28 -21.75 12.58
CA ALA A 44 -39.86 -21.62 12.36
C ALA A 44 -39.48 -22.45 11.13
N ASP A 45 -39.46 -21.83 9.96
CA ASP A 45 -38.75 -22.38 8.81
C ASP A 45 -37.25 -22.33 9.10
N GLY A 46 -36.72 -23.49 9.46
CA GLY A 46 -35.31 -23.74 9.68
C GLY A 46 -34.51 -23.54 8.39
N ARG A 47 -34.19 -22.30 8.08
CA ARG A 47 -33.08 -21.97 7.20
C ARG A 47 -31.85 -21.89 8.08
N THR A 48 -31.25 -23.05 8.30
CA THR A 48 -29.88 -23.16 8.82
C THR A 48 -29.02 -22.35 7.86
N ALA A 49 -28.75 -21.09 8.21
CA ALA A 49 -27.63 -20.37 7.66
C ALA A 49 -26.42 -21.20 8.06
N SER A 50 -25.93 -21.99 7.12
CA SER A 50 -24.58 -22.51 7.19
C SER A 50 -23.69 -21.27 7.10
N ALA A 51 -23.45 -20.66 8.27
CA ALA A 51 -22.30 -19.82 8.45
C ALA A 51 -21.12 -20.76 8.23
N SER A 52 -20.67 -20.80 6.98
CA SER A 52 -19.32 -21.25 6.67
C SER A 52 -18.45 -20.23 7.40
N ALA A 53 -18.08 -20.58 8.62
CA ALA A 53 -16.99 -19.91 9.29
C ALA A 53 -15.81 -20.10 8.35
N SER A 54 -15.41 -19.01 7.67
CA SER A 54 -14.26 -19.01 6.81
C SER A 54 -13.11 -19.59 7.61
N GLU A 55 -12.62 -20.74 7.16
CA GLU A 55 -11.36 -21.28 7.63
C GLU A 55 -10.33 -20.14 7.54
N PRO A 56 -9.50 -19.91 8.57
CA PRO A 56 -8.53 -18.82 8.51
C PRO A 56 -7.73 -18.98 7.23
N ALA A 57 -7.66 -17.91 6.43
CA ALA A 57 -6.89 -17.90 5.20
C ALA A 57 -5.48 -18.41 5.52
N ALA A 58 -5.02 -19.38 4.72
CA ALA A 58 -3.66 -19.87 4.84
C ALA A 58 -2.69 -18.69 4.77
N PRO A 59 -1.55 -18.74 5.48
CA PRO A 59 -0.56 -17.68 5.37
C PRO A 59 -0.14 -17.52 3.90
N PRO A 60 0.20 -16.31 3.44
CA PRO A 60 0.73 -16.11 2.10
C PRO A 60 1.99 -16.94 1.91
N VAL A 61 2.13 -17.55 0.73
CA VAL A 61 3.29 -18.37 0.37
C VAL A 61 3.84 -17.84 -0.95
N PRO A 62 5.12 -17.42 -1.00
CA PRO A 62 5.71 -16.96 -2.25
C PRO A 62 5.75 -18.11 -3.25
N ALA A 63 5.46 -17.81 -4.51
CA ALA A 63 5.62 -18.74 -5.61
C ALA A 63 7.11 -18.92 -5.96
N ARG A 64 7.89 -17.84 -5.81
CA ARG A 64 9.33 -17.80 -6.03
C ARG A 64 9.93 -16.63 -5.25
N SER A 65 11.21 -16.75 -4.93
CA SER A 65 12.06 -15.63 -4.53
C SER A 65 13.05 -15.41 -5.66
N VAL A 66 13.23 -14.16 -6.09
CA VAL A 66 14.07 -13.81 -7.25
C VAL A 66 14.88 -12.57 -6.99
N ASP A 67 15.88 -12.34 -7.85
CA ASP A 67 16.55 -11.05 -7.86
C ASP A 67 15.57 -9.93 -8.28
N ALA A 68 15.70 -8.72 -7.72
CA ALA A 68 14.83 -7.59 -8.09
C ALA A 68 14.96 -7.21 -9.58
N THR A 69 16.08 -7.55 -10.21
CA THR A 69 16.32 -7.40 -11.66
C THR A 69 15.67 -8.49 -12.51
N GLU A 70 15.07 -9.50 -11.89
CA GLU A 70 14.30 -10.57 -12.56
C GLU A 70 12.79 -10.38 -12.39
N LEU A 71 12.36 -9.22 -11.85
CA LEU A 71 10.97 -8.82 -11.83
C LEU A 71 10.45 -8.64 -13.25
N ALA A 72 9.22 -9.09 -13.49
CA ALA A 72 8.56 -9.07 -14.78
C ALA A 72 7.20 -8.37 -14.67
N LEU A 73 6.68 -7.94 -15.82
CA LEU A 73 5.38 -7.27 -15.91
C LEU A 73 4.27 -8.11 -15.26
N GLY A 74 3.54 -7.51 -14.31
CA GLY A 74 2.46 -8.16 -13.57
C GLY A 74 2.91 -9.03 -12.39
N ASP A 75 4.20 -9.03 -12.04
CA ASP A 75 4.64 -9.67 -10.81
C ASP A 75 4.12 -8.91 -9.59
N CYS A 76 3.43 -9.64 -8.72
CA CYS A 76 2.96 -9.18 -7.43
C CYS A 76 3.97 -9.61 -6.35
N PHE A 77 4.57 -8.67 -5.63
CA PHE A 77 5.69 -8.96 -4.74
C PHE A 77 5.65 -8.14 -3.45
N SER A 78 6.43 -8.59 -2.47
CA SER A 78 6.70 -7.86 -1.23
C SER A 78 8.19 -7.84 -0.94
N ASN A 79 8.64 -6.79 -0.27
CA ASN A 79 10.02 -6.74 0.20
C ASN A 79 10.21 -7.76 1.33
N PRO A 80 11.42 -8.33 1.50
CA PRO A 80 11.71 -9.12 2.68
C PRO A 80 11.50 -8.28 3.96
N PRO A 81 11.14 -8.91 5.09
CA PRO A 81 10.89 -8.19 6.33
C PRO A 81 12.13 -7.40 6.79
N ALA A 82 11.88 -6.21 7.35
CA ALA A 82 12.90 -5.21 7.68
C ALA A 82 13.90 -5.61 8.78
N ASP A 83 13.78 -6.81 9.36
CA ASP A 83 14.79 -7.37 10.28
C ASP A 83 16.05 -7.87 9.57
N GLU A 84 16.03 -7.94 8.24
CA GLU A 84 17.21 -8.14 7.41
C GLU A 84 17.93 -6.80 7.16
N GLU A 85 18.65 -6.30 8.18
CA GLU A 85 19.28 -4.96 8.30
C GLU A 85 20.25 -4.54 7.16
N GLN A 86 20.41 -5.31 6.08
CA GLN A 86 21.33 -4.98 4.98
C GLN A 86 20.88 -5.48 3.60
N ALA A 87 19.61 -5.85 3.41
CA ALA A 87 19.13 -6.14 2.08
C ALA A 87 19.09 -4.82 1.27
N GLN A 88 20.19 -4.51 0.57
CA GLN A 88 20.03 -3.99 -0.80
C GLN A 88 18.93 -4.85 -1.42
N LEU A 89 17.91 -4.28 -2.05
CA LEU A 89 16.76 -5.00 -2.63
C LEU A 89 17.27 -5.97 -3.71
N THR A 90 17.91 -7.03 -3.28
CA THR A 90 18.62 -7.98 -4.11
C THR A 90 17.64 -9.09 -4.35
N GLU A 91 17.01 -9.63 -3.29
CA GLU A 91 15.97 -10.64 -3.41
C GLU A 91 14.59 -10.12 -2.98
N VAL A 92 13.55 -10.51 -3.74
CA VAL A 92 12.14 -10.21 -3.47
C VAL A 92 11.29 -11.46 -3.58
N ASP A 93 10.23 -11.54 -2.76
CA ASP A 93 9.27 -12.63 -2.77
C ASP A 93 8.12 -12.29 -3.71
N VAL A 94 7.93 -13.11 -4.76
CA VAL A 94 6.85 -12.97 -5.73
C VAL A 94 5.72 -13.93 -5.38
N PHE A 95 4.52 -13.39 -5.26
CA PHE A 95 3.29 -14.09 -4.90
C PHE A 95 2.33 -14.14 -6.09
N PRO A 96 1.42 -15.13 -6.14
CA PRO A 96 0.20 -14.99 -6.92
C PRO A 96 -0.55 -13.72 -6.50
N CYS A 97 -1.05 -12.93 -7.45
CA CYS A 97 -1.72 -11.66 -7.12
C CYS A 97 -3.04 -11.83 -6.34
N ASP A 98 -3.58 -13.05 -6.25
CA ASP A 98 -4.71 -13.39 -5.38
C ASP A 98 -4.31 -13.66 -3.93
N GLN A 99 -3.01 -13.53 -3.61
CA GLN A 99 -2.47 -13.53 -2.27
C GLN A 99 -1.98 -12.12 -1.87
N PRO A 100 -1.93 -11.83 -0.55
CA PRO A 100 -1.38 -10.57 -0.05
C PRO A 100 0.00 -10.25 -0.61
N HIS A 101 0.14 -9.09 -1.24
CA HIS A 101 1.39 -8.52 -1.76
C HIS A 101 1.37 -6.99 -1.59
N GLU A 102 2.54 -6.36 -1.58
CA GLU A 102 2.66 -4.91 -1.36
C GLU A 102 2.76 -4.12 -2.67
N GLN A 103 3.33 -4.73 -3.71
CA GLN A 103 3.65 -4.06 -4.96
C GLN A 103 3.29 -4.94 -6.16
N GLU A 104 2.98 -4.30 -7.29
CA GLU A 104 2.87 -4.96 -8.59
C GLU A 104 3.69 -4.22 -9.65
N VAL A 105 4.39 -4.95 -10.51
CA VAL A 105 5.13 -4.36 -11.63
C VAL A 105 4.17 -4.00 -12.77
N TYR A 106 4.11 -2.72 -13.14
CA TYR A 106 3.19 -2.26 -14.19
C TYR A 106 3.87 -1.87 -15.50
N ALA A 107 5.18 -1.60 -15.50
CA ALA A 107 5.94 -1.30 -16.70
C ALA A 107 7.43 -1.57 -16.48
N LEU A 108 8.14 -1.87 -17.57
CA LEU A 108 9.61 -2.02 -17.57
C LEU A 108 10.18 -1.37 -18.82
N THR A 109 11.37 -0.79 -18.69
CA THR A 109 12.18 -0.36 -19.84
C THR A 109 13.65 -0.58 -19.56
N THR A 110 14.44 -0.68 -20.63
CA THR A 110 15.89 -0.86 -20.54
C THR A 110 16.59 0.38 -21.03
N LEU A 111 17.45 0.96 -20.18
CA LEU A 111 18.30 2.08 -20.54
C LEU A 111 19.31 1.68 -21.64
N PRO A 112 19.71 2.63 -22.50
CA PRO A 112 20.71 2.36 -23.52
C PRO A 112 22.03 1.86 -22.93
N ALA A 113 22.70 0.95 -23.65
CA ALA A 113 24.04 0.50 -23.29
C ALA A 113 25.05 1.66 -23.29
N GLY A 114 26.03 1.63 -22.39
CA GLY A 114 27.07 2.66 -22.31
C GLY A 114 27.65 2.84 -20.91
N GLU A 115 28.30 3.99 -20.71
CA GLU A 115 28.73 4.43 -19.38
C GLU A 115 27.51 4.77 -18.52
N PHE A 116 27.61 4.57 -17.20
CA PHE A 116 26.54 4.91 -16.26
C PHE A 116 26.23 6.42 -16.36
N PRO A 117 24.99 6.82 -16.69
CA PRO A 117 24.68 8.22 -16.98
C PRO A 117 24.64 9.10 -15.71
N GLY A 118 24.67 8.48 -14.52
CA GLY A 118 24.53 9.13 -13.23
C GLY A 118 23.14 8.91 -12.64
N GLU A 119 23.04 8.89 -11.31
CA GLU A 119 21.80 8.59 -10.57
C GLU A 119 20.67 9.55 -10.97
N ASP A 120 20.92 10.86 -10.99
CA ASP A 120 19.91 11.87 -11.37
C ASP A 120 19.32 11.65 -12.77
N ALA A 121 20.15 11.19 -13.72
CA ALA A 121 19.71 10.95 -15.10
C ALA A 121 18.85 9.67 -15.19
N VAL A 122 19.23 8.63 -14.44
CA VAL A 122 18.44 7.40 -14.32
C VAL A 122 17.10 7.67 -13.66
N ASP A 123 17.08 8.41 -12.55
CA ASP A 123 15.85 8.77 -11.83
C ASP A 123 14.90 9.62 -12.68
N THR A 124 15.46 10.55 -13.48
CA THR A 124 14.66 11.38 -14.39
C THR A 124 13.97 10.51 -15.45
N GLU A 125 14.72 9.62 -16.11
CA GLU A 125 14.16 8.71 -17.12
C GLU A 125 13.11 7.79 -16.50
N ALA A 126 13.37 7.24 -15.31
CA ALA A 126 12.42 6.38 -14.60
C ALA A 126 11.13 7.12 -14.27
N GLN A 127 11.21 8.34 -13.74
CA GLN A 127 10.03 9.15 -13.45
C GLN A 127 9.22 9.47 -14.72
N GLU A 128 9.88 9.86 -15.81
CA GLU A 128 9.20 10.16 -17.07
C GLU A 128 8.52 8.93 -17.67
N PHE A 129 9.24 7.82 -17.77
CA PHE A 129 8.71 6.56 -18.32
C PHE A 129 7.58 5.99 -17.45
N CYS A 130 7.82 5.81 -16.15
CA CYS A 130 6.86 5.18 -15.25
C CYS A 130 5.56 5.99 -15.15
N SER A 131 5.64 7.32 -15.04
CA SER A 131 4.45 8.16 -14.99
C SER A 131 3.60 8.10 -16.27
N ALA A 132 4.22 7.91 -17.44
CA ALA A 132 3.53 7.79 -18.71
C ALA A 132 2.78 6.46 -18.85
N GLU A 133 3.31 5.37 -18.29
CA GLU A 133 2.74 4.03 -18.43
C GLU A 133 1.64 3.72 -17.40
N PHE A 134 1.60 4.46 -16.27
CA PHE A 134 0.71 4.17 -15.14
C PHE A 134 -0.77 4.04 -15.53
N GLU A 135 -1.33 5.04 -16.23
CA GLU A 135 -2.77 5.07 -16.57
C GLU A 135 -3.17 3.90 -17.47
N GLY A 136 -2.27 3.51 -18.40
CA GLY A 136 -2.51 2.39 -19.31
C GLY A 136 -2.58 1.05 -18.61
N TYR A 137 -1.96 0.93 -17.43
CA TYR A 137 -1.99 -0.29 -16.63
C TYR A 137 -3.11 -0.31 -15.60
N VAL A 138 -3.27 0.79 -14.86
CA VAL A 138 -4.19 0.88 -13.72
C VAL A 138 -5.63 1.18 -14.16
N GLY A 139 -5.83 1.80 -15.32
CA GLY A 139 -7.14 2.26 -15.78
C GLY A 139 -7.53 3.65 -15.24
N GLN A 140 -6.70 4.24 -14.39
CA GLN A 140 -6.89 5.58 -13.84
C GLN A 140 -5.60 6.41 -13.89
N ALA A 141 -5.72 7.69 -14.24
CA ALA A 141 -4.59 8.61 -14.25
C ALA A 141 -3.99 8.77 -12.84
N PHE A 142 -2.65 8.74 -12.74
CA PHE A 142 -1.91 8.80 -11.47
C PHE A 142 -2.38 9.92 -10.54
N GLY A 143 -2.58 11.15 -11.06
CA GLY A 143 -3.02 12.29 -10.25
C GLY A 143 -4.46 12.23 -9.74
N SER A 144 -5.26 11.25 -10.17
CA SER A 144 -6.63 11.01 -9.69
C SER A 144 -6.77 9.69 -8.92
N SER A 145 -5.73 8.86 -8.94
CA SER A 145 -5.64 7.56 -8.29
C SER A 145 -5.28 7.68 -6.81
N GLU A 146 -5.83 6.78 -5.99
CA GLU A 146 -5.42 6.54 -4.60
C GLU A 146 -4.18 5.65 -4.50
N LEU A 147 -3.87 4.90 -5.57
CA LEU A 147 -2.67 4.08 -5.67
C LEU A 147 -1.43 4.96 -5.83
N GLU A 148 -0.34 4.47 -5.27
CA GLU A 148 0.98 5.09 -5.34
C GLU A 148 1.85 4.37 -6.38
N ALA A 149 2.88 5.06 -6.87
CA ALA A 149 3.84 4.50 -7.80
C ALA A 149 5.26 4.72 -7.29
N ALA A 150 6.10 3.70 -7.45
CA ALA A 150 7.53 3.75 -7.22
C ALA A 150 8.28 3.15 -8.42
N TYR A 151 9.60 3.19 -8.36
CA TYR A 151 10.45 2.57 -9.37
C TYR A 151 11.71 1.99 -8.73
N ILE A 152 12.18 0.88 -9.29
CA ILE A 152 13.48 0.28 -9.03
C ILE A 152 14.35 0.62 -10.24
N VAL A 153 15.57 1.07 -9.96
CA VAL A 153 16.50 1.59 -10.96
C VAL A 153 17.89 1.04 -10.75
N PRO A 154 18.71 0.94 -11.81
CA PRO A 154 20.07 0.43 -11.67
C PRO A 154 20.92 1.41 -10.86
N SER A 155 21.63 0.86 -9.88
CA SER A 155 22.73 1.56 -9.20
C SER A 155 24.02 1.50 -10.02
N LEU A 156 24.99 2.37 -9.73
CA LEU A 156 26.33 2.30 -10.34
C LEU A 156 27.01 0.91 -10.11
N GLU A 157 26.72 0.24 -9.00
CA GLU A 157 27.24 -1.10 -8.71
C GLU A 157 26.61 -2.14 -9.64
N SER A 158 25.27 -2.22 -9.66
CA SER A 158 24.53 -3.14 -10.54
C SER A 158 24.86 -2.89 -12.03
N TRP A 159 25.06 -1.63 -12.42
CA TRP A 159 25.42 -1.27 -13.78
C TRP A 159 26.76 -1.88 -14.20
N GLN A 160 27.76 -1.84 -13.32
CA GLN A 160 29.12 -2.30 -13.58
C GLN A 160 29.27 -3.82 -13.47
N TYR A 161 28.59 -4.43 -12.50
CA TYR A 161 28.87 -5.82 -12.12
C TYR A 161 27.76 -6.80 -12.50
N ALA A 162 26.52 -6.33 -12.71
CA ALA A 162 25.37 -7.15 -13.08
C ALA A 162 24.82 -6.86 -14.49
N ASP A 163 25.42 -5.89 -15.21
CA ASP A 163 24.90 -5.36 -16.47
C ASP A 163 23.44 -4.88 -16.37
N ASP A 164 23.03 -4.43 -15.18
CA ASP A 164 21.68 -3.96 -14.92
C ASP A 164 21.46 -2.58 -15.56
N ARG A 165 20.44 -2.50 -16.41
CA ARG A 165 20.00 -1.31 -17.14
C ARG A 165 18.50 -1.11 -17.00
N GLU A 166 17.83 -1.90 -16.18
CA GLU A 166 16.37 -1.99 -16.21
C GLU A 166 15.74 -1.01 -15.22
N ILE A 167 14.78 -0.25 -15.72
CA ILE A 167 13.86 0.53 -14.91
C ILE A 167 12.62 -0.34 -14.74
N VAL A 168 12.26 -0.63 -13.49
CA VAL A 168 11.06 -1.39 -13.13
C VAL A 168 10.09 -0.43 -12.43
N CYS A 169 8.92 -0.23 -13.01
CA CYS A 169 7.88 0.63 -12.45
C CYS A 169 6.89 -0.20 -11.62
N THR A 170 6.64 0.20 -10.37
CA THR A 170 5.81 -0.54 -9.43
C THR A 170 4.65 0.29 -8.91
N VAL A 171 3.49 -0.33 -8.76
CA VAL A 171 2.28 0.27 -8.19
C VAL A 171 2.02 -0.36 -6.82
N LEU A 172 1.57 0.46 -5.89
CA LEU A 172 1.32 0.08 -4.50
C LEU A 172 -0.02 0.63 -4.02
N GLY A 173 -0.59 -0.02 -3.01
CA GLY A 173 -1.73 0.51 -2.28
C GLY A 173 -1.41 1.82 -1.55
N PRO A 174 -2.44 2.59 -1.15
CA PRO A 174 -2.25 3.83 -0.40
C PRO A 174 -1.44 3.57 0.88
N MET A 175 -0.40 4.37 1.13
CA MET A 175 0.51 4.19 2.26
C MET A 175 1.18 2.80 2.34
N GLY A 176 1.29 2.09 1.21
CA GLY A 176 1.85 0.74 1.15
C GLY A 176 0.93 -0.36 1.70
N GLU A 177 -0.39 -0.13 1.79
CA GLU A 177 -1.33 -1.16 2.21
C GLU A 177 -1.30 -2.39 1.27
N PRO A 178 -1.16 -3.62 1.80
CA PRO A 178 -1.16 -4.83 0.98
C PRO A 178 -2.48 -5.05 0.24
N SER A 179 -2.39 -5.60 -0.96
CA SER A 179 -3.52 -6.04 -1.78
C SER A 179 -3.52 -7.56 -1.93
N SER A 180 -4.71 -8.17 -2.03
CA SER A 180 -4.90 -9.56 -2.47
C SER A 180 -5.56 -9.62 -3.84
N GLU A 181 -5.46 -8.54 -4.60
CA GLU A 181 -5.93 -8.40 -5.97
C GLU A 181 -4.86 -7.66 -6.78
N SER A 182 -4.77 -7.94 -8.07
CA SER A 182 -3.91 -7.17 -8.97
C SER A 182 -4.40 -5.71 -9.05
N PHE A 183 -3.46 -4.79 -9.20
CA PHE A 183 -3.69 -3.38 -9.48
C PHE A 183 -3.93 -3.07 -10.97
N ARG A 184 -3.82 -4.08 -11.85
CA ARG A 184 -4.18 -3.94 -13.27
C ARG A 184 -5.67 -3.71 -13.40
N ASP A 185 -6.04 -2.69 -14.19
CA ASP A 185 -7.45 -2.31 -14.44
C ASP A 185 -8.24 -2.11 -13.12
N ALA A 186 -7.58 -1.63 -12.05
CA ALA A 186 -8.19 -1.43 -10.75
C ALA A 186 -9.12 -0.20 -10.69
N ASP A 187 -8.98 0.74 -11.64
CA ASP A 187 -9.82 1.94 -11.79
C ASP A 187 -9.92 2.81 -10.52
N ARG A 188 -8.87 2.82 -9.69
CA ARG A 188 -8.81 3.51 -8.39
C ARG A 188 -7.47 4.14 -8.12
#